data_AF-A0A1P8U5F7-F1
#
_entry.id   AF-A0A1P8U5F7-F1
#
_cell.length_a   1.000
_cell.length_b   1.000
_cell.length_c   1.000
_cell.angle_alpha   90.00
_cell.angle_beta   90.00
_cell.angle_gamma   90.00
#
_symmetry.space_group_name_H-M   'P 1'
#
loop_
_entity.id
_entity.type
_entity.pdbx_description
1 polymer ?
#
loop_
_entity_poly.entity_id
_entity_poly.type
_entity_poly.pdbx_seq_one_letter_code
_entity_poly.pdbx_strand_id
1 'polypeptide(L)'
;MHFTEYDTRLAAYVLLTDERRVLLTWFRGDELNPPCWTLPGGGIEFDESLRDAAIRETYEETGYHVSVQRILADSYETAPATSDSRPFRSQRFLYAGTITGGMLGTTETDGSTEFARWMPISELHELESRGTIVDMAIDVLLTGESSASEAASDAQERDHPLKYAVVERERRYVLLSLPDGVTSTRDIIDRYVIGTRLSLREVHDADGTVTHKLSHKIRLGPGPHEVACTNLYLNDQEWNLLNSLPAHTLRKRRHIARQGGTTVAIDQHEDGSLVAEIDDGGQTPADIPDWLDTLQDVTNDEAWTGAGLALARGTAQPAAR
;
A
#
# COMPACT_ATOMS: atom_id res chain seq x y z
N MET A 1 -23.26 -17.48 7.16
CA MET A 1 -23.52 -18.46 6.09
C MET A 1 -22.19 -19.07 5.71
N HIS A 2 -22.05 -20.38 5.86
CA HIS A 2 -20.87 -21.15 5.49
C HIS A 2 -20.73 -21.18 3.97
N PHE A 3 -19.51 -21.34 3.43
CA PHE A 3 -19.26 -21.29 1.98
C PHE A 3 -20.00 -22.38 1.18
N THR A 4 -20.43 -23.45 1.85
CA THR A 4 -21.22 -24.52 1.26
C THR A 4 -22.71 -24.20 1.20
N GLU A 5 -23.17 -23.06 1.75
CA GLU A 5 -24.59 -22.70 1.87
C GLU A 5 -25.05 -21.68 0.80
N TYR A 6 -24.12 -21.15 -0.01
CA TYR A 6 -24.39 -20.26 -1.14
C TYR A 6 -23.60 -20.68 -2.38
N ASP A 7 -24.03 -20.20 -3.55
CA ASP A 7 -23.29 -20.38 -4.79
C ASP A 7 -22.31 -19.22 -4.96
N THR A 8 -21.09 -19.53 -5.42
CA THR A 8 -20.02 -18.54 -5.61
C THR A 8 -19.65 -18.46 -7.08
N ARG A 9 -19.54 -17.24 -7.61
CA ARG A 9 -18.91 -16.98 -8.91
C ARG A 9 -17.67 -16.14 -8.69
N LEU A 10 -16.54 -16.63 -9.17
CA LEU A 10 -15.35 -15.79 -9.30
C LEU A 10 -15.43 -15.03 -10.63
N ALA A 11 -15.01 -13.78 -10.63
CA ALA A 11 -14.92 -12.97 -11.84
C ALA A 11 -13.65 -12.12 -11.83
N ALA A 12 -13.11 -11.88 -13.02
CA ALA A 12 -11.90 -11.09 -13.20
C ALA A 12 -12.11 -10.02 -14.29
N TYR A 13 -11.75 -8.78 -13.95
CA TYR A 13 -11.88 -7.61 -14.80
C TYR A 13 -10.54 -6.93 -15.01
N VAL A 14 -10.38 -6.24 -16.13
CA VAL A 14 -9.14 -5.54 -16.48
C VAL A 14 -9.38 -4.06 -16.64
N LEU A 15 -8.66 -3.26 -15.84
CA LEU A 15 -8.56 -1.82 -16.02
C LEU A 15 -7.51 -1.52 -17.09
N LEU A 16 -7.97 -1.12 -18.28
CA LEU A 16 -7.13 -0.64 -19.36
C LEU A 16 -7.24 0.87 -19.47
N THR A 17 -6.09 1.55 -19.41
CA THR A 17 -6.02 3.00 -19.54
C THR A 17 -5.15 3.41 -20.71
N ASP A 18 -5.52 4.51 -21.36
CA ASP A 18 -4.72 5.17 -22.38
C ASP A 18 -4.84 6.69 -22.21
N GLU A 19 -3.73 7.34 -21.88
CA GLU A 19 -3.63 8.74 -21.48
C GLU A 19 -4.64 9.13 -20.37
N ARG A 20 -5.83 9.60 -20.77
CA ARG A 20 -6.93 10.03 -19.89
C ARG A 20 -8.24 9.31 -20.19
N ARG A 21 -8.16 8.13 -20.79
CA ARG A 21 -9.32 7.31 -21.17
C ARG A 21 -9.22 5.94 -20.52
N VAL A 22 -10.37 5.33 -20.27
CA VAL A 22 -10.51 3.95 -19.84
C VAL A 22 -11.31 3.19 -20.89
N LEU A 23 -10.98 1.91 -21.08
CA LEU A 23 -11.78 1.05 -21.94
C LEU A 23 -12.93 0.44 -21.14
N LEU A 24 -14.16 0.67 -21.60
CA LEU A 24 -15.38 0.06 -21.05
C LEU A 24 -16.06 -0.83 -22.09
N THR A 25 -16.83 -1.79 -21.63
CA THR A 25 -17.71 -2.64 -22.43
C THR A 25 -19.17 -2.36 -22.07
N TRP A 26 -20.07 -2.44 -23.05
CA TRP A 26 -21.51 -2.28 -22.84
C TRP A 26 -22.16 -3.65 -22.69
N PHE A 27 -22.55 -3.98 -21.45
CA PHE A 27 -23.34 -5.17 -21.15
C PHE A 27 -24.79 -4.92 -21.58
N ARG A 28 -25.32 -5.80 -22.42
CA ARG A 28 -26.66 -5.63 -23.01
C ARG A 28 -27.83 -5.86 -22.05
N GLY A 29 -27.56 -6.33 -20.83
CA GLY A 29 -28.59 -6.73 -19.88
C GLY A 29 -29.04 -8.19 -20.03
N ASP A 30 -29.61 -8.73 -18.96
CA ASP A 30 -30.31 -10.01 -18.92
C ASP A 30 -31.65 -9.87 -18.16
N GLU A 31 -32.33 -10.98 -17.86
CA GLU A 31 -33.61 -10.95 -17.15
C GLU A 31 -33.52 -10.36 -15.74
N LEU A 32 -32.35 -10.39 -15.11
CA LEU A 32 -32.11 -9.98 -13.73
C LEU A 32 -31.37 -8.64 -13.64
N ASN A 33 -30.62 -8.26 -14.67
CA ASN A 33 -29.73 -7.11 -14.67
C ASN A 33 -29.98 -6.20 -15.88
N PRO A 34 -30.25 -4.90 -15.68
CA PRO A 34 -30.43 -3.97 -16.79
C PRO A 34 -29.12 -3.74 -17.57
N PRO A 35 -29.20 -3.29 -18.83
CA PRO A 35 -28.02 -2.94 -19.63
C PRO A 35 -27.20 -1.83 -18.97
N CYS A 36 -25.87 -1.98 -18.92
CA CYS A 36 -24.99 -1.02 -18.26
C CYS A 36 -23.56 -1.05 -18.80
N TRP A 37 -22.80 0.01 -18.50
CA TRP A 37 -21.35 0.02 -18.71
C TRP A 37 -20.65 -0.84 -17.67
N THR A 38 -19.71 -1.66 -18.12
CA THR A 38 -18.82 -2.48 -17.29
C THR A 38 -17.38 -2.37 -17.77
N LEU A 39 -16.45 -2.97 -17.03
CA LEU A 39 -15.07 -3.17 -17.48
C LEU A 39 -14.97 -4.46 -18.31
N PRO A 40 -13.98 -4.55 -19.22
CA PRO A 40 -13.65 -5.80 -19.88
C PRO A 40 -13.38 -6.90 -18.84
N GLY A 41 -14.09 -8.01 -18.94
CA GLY A 41 -13.97 -9.10 -17.97
C GLY A 41 -15.27 -9.81 -17.63
N GLY A 42 -15.13 -10.96 -16.99
CA GLY A 42 -16.24 -11.87 -16.82
C GLY A 42 -15.97 -12.99 -15.83
N GLY A 43 -16.74 -14.06 -16.00
CA GLY A 43 -16.70 -15.22 -15.10
C GLY A 43 -15.47 -16.08 -15.34
N ILE A 44 -15.06 -16.79 -14.31
CA ILE A 44 -13.91 -17.70 -14.40
C ILE A 44 -14.43 -19.10 -14.62
N GLU A 45 -13.87 -19.78 -15.62
CA GLU A 45 -14.19 -21.18 -15.91
C GLU A 45 -13.56 -22.14 -14.90
N PHE A 46 -14.08 -23.36 -14.83
CA PHE A 46 -13.67 -24.35 -13.83
C PHE A 46 -12.17 -24.67 -13.85
N ASP A 47 -11.56 -24.72 -15.03
CA ASP A 47 -10.16 -25.12 -15.24
C ASP A 47 -9.28 -23.94 -15.70
N GLU A 48 -9.62 -22.72 -15.27
CA GLU A 48 -8.95 -21.48 -15.68
C GLU A 48 -8.46 -20.66 -14.46
N SER A 49 -7.31 -20.00 -14.61
CA SER A 49 -6.82 -19.07 -13.57
C SER A 49 -7.52 -17.71 -13.65
N LEU A 50 -7.51 -16.93 -12.56
CA LEU A 50 -8.05 -15.56 -12.57
C LEU A 50 -7.43 -14.69 -13.68
N ARG A 51 -6.15 -14.89 -13.95
CA ARG A 51 -5.39 -14.12 -14.93
C ARG A 51 -5.75 -14.53 -16.36
N ASP A 52 -5.86 -15.83 -16.59
CA ASP A 52 -6.21 -16.35 -17.92
C ASP A 52 -7.63 -15.94 -18.30
N ALA A 53 -8.58 -16.02 -17.36
CA ALA A 53 -9.95 -15.55 -17.56
C ALA A 53 -9.97 -14.05 -17.92
N ALA A 54 -9.23 -13.22 -17.19
CA ALA A 54 -9.13 -11.80 -17.49
C ALA A 54 -8.56 -11.52 -18.90
N ILE A 55 -7.59 -12.32 -19.36
CA ILE A 55 -7.00 -12.21 -20.71
C ILE A 55 -8.01 -12.64 -21.78
N ARG A 56 -8.66 -13.80 -21.59
CA ARG A 56 -9.65 -14.36 -22.50
C ARG A 56 -10.84 -13.41 -22.68
N GLU A 57 -11.49 -13.03 -21.58
CA GLU A 57 -12.66 -12.15 -21.58
C GLU A 57 -12.34 -10.79 -22.23
N THR A 58 -11.19 -10.20 -21.89
CA THR A 58 -10.78 -8.92 -22.51
C THR A 58 -10.62 -9.05 -24.01
N TYR A 59 -10.05 -10.15 -24.50
CA TYR A 59 -9.91 -10.38 -25.93
C TYR A 59 -11.27 -10.60 -26.60
N GLU A 60 -12.13 -11.43 -26.01
CA GLU A 60 -13.47 -11.74 -26.52
C GLU A 60 -14.32 -10.46 -26.67
N GLU A 61 -14.35 -9.63 -25.63
CA GLU A 61 -15.21 -8.44 -25.56
C GLU A 61 -14.66 -7.23 -26.33
N THR A 62 -13.34 -7.11 -26.50
CA THR A 62 -12.71 -5.88 -27.00
C THR A 62 -11.79 -6.07 -28.21
N GLY A 63 -11.36 -7.29 -28.50
CA GLY A 63 -10.40 -7.59 -29.57
C GLY A 63 -8.94 -7.26 -29.23
N TYR A 64 -8.65 -6.81 -28.00
CA TYR A 64 -7.29 -6.53 -27.56
C TYR A 64 -6.61 -7.74 -26.91
N HIS A 65 -5.35 -7.93 -27.25
CA HIS A 65 -4.44 -8.76 -26.47
C HIS A 65 -3.85 -7.93 -25.33
N VAL A 66 -3.83 -8.48 -24.13
CA VAL A 66 -3.39 -7.76 -22.93
C VAL A 66 -2.38 -8.55 -22.13
N SER A 67 -1.43 -7.84 -21.51
CA SER A 67 -0.66 -8.33 -20.38
C SER A 67 -1.33 -7.85 -19.10
N VAL A 68 -1.96 -8.78 -18.38
CA VAL A 68 -2.52 -8.55 -17.05
C VAL A 68 -1.36 -8.48 -16.04
N GLN A 69 -1.42 -7.60 -15.05
CA GLN A 69 -0.37 -7.34 -14.07
C GLN A 69 -0.80 -7.71 -12.64
N ARG A 70 -0.85 -6.73 -11.71
CA ARG A 70 -1.28 -6.92 -10.31
C ARG A 70 -2.79 -6.69 -10.14
N ILE A 71 -3.35 -7.24 -9.08
CA ILE A 71 -4.71 -6.90 -8.63
C ILE A 71 -4.69 -5.49 -8.05
N LEU A 72 -5.65 -4.66 -8.44
CA LEU A 72 -5.84 -3.29 -8.01
C LEU A 72 -6.84 -3.19 -6.86
N ALA A 73 -7.88 -4.00 -6.94
CA ALA A 73 -8.94 -4.07 -5.95
C ALA A 73 -9.68 -5.40 -6.08
N ASP A 74 -10.39 -5.76 -5.02
CA ASP A 74 -11.41 -6.80 -5.05
C ASP A 74 -12.72 -6.26 -4.47
N SER A 75 -13.83 -6.86 -4.87
CA SER A 75 -15.13 -6.62 -4.25
C SER A 75 -15.96 -7.87 -4.30
N TYR A 76 -17.08 -7.82 -3.59
CA TYR A 76 -18.11 -8.82 -3.76
C TYR A 76 -19.47 -8.17 -3.97
N GLU A 77 -20.33 -8.90 -4.66
CA GLU A 77 -21.76 -8.65 -4.70
C GLU A 77 -22.50 -9.88 -4.20
N THR A 78 -23.63 -9.66 -3.55
CA THR A 78 -24.49 -10.73 -3.08
C THR A 78 -25.89 -10.55 -3.60
N ALA A 79 -26.50 -11.64 -4.08
CA ALA A 79 -27.92 -11.71 -4.34
C ALA A 79 -28.59 -12.66 -3.33
N PRO A 80 -29.78 -12.31 -2.80
CA PRO A 80 -30.53 -13.20 -1.93
C PRO A 80 -31.00 -14.44 -2.71
N ALA A 81 -31.39 -15.50 -1.98
CA ALA A 81 -32.04 -16.65 -2.59
C ALA A 81 -33.36 -16.26 -3.27
N THR A 82 -33.69 -16.92 -4.37
CA THR A 82 -35.02 -16.88 -4.99
C THR A 82 -35.73 -18.22 -4.80
N SER A 83 -36.95 -18.37 -5.34
CA SER A 83 -37.65 -19.67 -5.34
C SER A 83 -36.83 -20.77 -6.02
N ASP A 84 -36.01 -20.40 -7.00
CA ASP A 84 -35.34 -21.32 -7.91
C ASP A 84 -33.80 -21.28 -7.80
N SER A 85 -33.25 -20.46 -6.90
CA SER A 85 -31.80 -20.32 -6.72
C SER A 85 -31.40 -20.08 -5.28
N ARG A 86 -30.20 -20.55 -4.93
CA ARG A 86 -29.58 -20.33 -3.63
C ARG A 86 -29.07 -18.88 -3.53
N PRO A 87 -28.76 -18.37 -2.33
CA PRO A 87 -28.04 -17.11 -2.21
C PRO A 87 -26.76 -17.19 -3.05
N PHE A 88 -26.43 -16.08 -3.70
CA PHE A 88 -25.31 -16.01 -4.62
C PHE A 88 -24.31 -14.96 -4.15
N ARG A 89 -23.02 -15.26 -4.27
CA ARG A 89 -21.93 -14.31 -4.04
C ARG A 89 -21.01 -14.27 -5.25
N SER A 90 -20.90 -13.14 -5.91
CA SER A 90 -19.83 -12.91 -6.88
C SER A 90 -18.64 -12.29 -6.19
N GLN A 91 -17.49 -12.95 -6.19
CA GLN A 91 -16.21 -12.37 -5.77
C GLN A 91 -15.44 -11.92 -7.02
N ARG A 92 -15.13 -10.64 -7.09
CA ARG A 92 -14.62 -9.98 -8.30
C ARG A 92 -13.24 -9.40 -8.04
N PHE A 93 -12.33 -9.57 -8.99
CA PHE A 93 -10.97 -9.07 -8.91
C PHE A 93 -10.71 -8.13 -10.08
N LEU A 94 -10.25 -6.91 -9.77
CA LEU A 94 -9.87 -5.92 -10.78
C LEU A 94 -8.36 -5.94 -10.96
N TYR A 95 -7.87 -6.14 -12.17
CA TYR A 95 -6.45 -6.13 -12.51
C TYR A 95 -6.04 -4.88 -13.28
N ALA A 96 -4.79 -4.46 -13.12
CA ALA A 96 -4.14 -3.57 -14.10
C ALA A 96 -3.81 -4.36 -15.37
N GLY A 97 -4.14 -3.81 -16.52
CA GLY A 97 -3.78 -4.36 -17.82
C GLY A 97 -2.99 -3.38 -18.68
N THR A 98 -2.20 -3.93 -19.60
CA THR A 98 -1.56 -3.17 -20.68
C THR A 98 -1.84 -3.87 -21.99
N ILE A 99 -2.19 -3.11 -23.03
CA ILE A 99 -2.45 -3.65 -24.37
C ILE A 99 -1.11 -4.03 -25.01
N THR A 100 -1.02 -5.26 -25.50
CA THR A 100 0.16 -5.80 -26.19
C THR A 100 -0.08 -6.00 -27.69
N GLY A 101 -1.34 -5.93 -28.14
CA GLY A 101 -1.72 -6.03 -29.54
C GLY A 101 -3.22 -6.08 -29.75
N GLY A 102 -3.64 -6.30 -31.00
CA GLY A 102 -5.05 -6.35 -31.38
C GLY A 102 -5.60 -4.99 -31.82
N MET A 103 -6.90 -4.94 -32.13
CA MET A 103 -7.62 -3.74 -32.52
C MET A 103 -9.01 -3.77 -31.89
N LEU A 104 -9.53 -2.59 -31.55
CA LEU A 104 -10.85 -2.47 -30.95
C LEU A 104 -11.93 -3.10 -31.84
N GLY A 105 -12.61 -4.09 -31.30
CA GLY A 105 -13.77 -4.74 -31.91
C GLY A 105 -14.18 -5.94 -31.08
N THR A 106 -15.46 -6.01 -30.73
CA THR A 106 -16.02 -7.17 -30.03
C THR A 106 -15.99 -8.38 -30.96
N THR A 107 -15.42 -9.48 -30.47
CA THR A 107 -15.19 -10.71 -31.27
C THR A 107 -16.18 -11.81 -30.95
N GLU A 108 -16.87 -11.74 -29.81
CA GLU A 108 -17.96 -12.66 -29.46
C GLU A 108 -19.23 -12.40 -30.28
N THR A 109 -19.89 -13.47 -30.72
CA THR A 109 -21.15 -13.41 -31.49
C THR A 109 -22.39 -13.73 -30.67
N ASP A 110 -22.23 -14.46 -29.56
CA ASP A 110 -23.33 -14.94 -28.69
C ASP A 110 -23.13 -14.55 -27.21
N GLY A 111 -22.19 -13.65 -26.94
CA GLY A 111 -21.92 -13.18 -25.59
C GLY A 111 -22.79 -11.99 -25.17
N SER A 112 -22.46 -11.45 -23.99
CA SER A 112 -23.30 -10.44 -23.33
C SER A 112 -22.85 -9.00 -23.58
N THR A 113 -21.67 -8.81 -24.16
CA THR A 113 -21.11 -7.52 -24.50
C THR A 113 -21.47 -7.15 -25.95
N GLU A 114 -22.04 -5.96 -26.12
CA GLU A 114 -22.47 -5.48 -27.44
C GLU A 114 -21.34 -4.73 -28.18
N PHE A 115 -20.56 -3.94 -27.43
CA PHE A 115 -19.42 -3.20 -27.96
C PHE A 115 -18.50 -2.73 -26.83
N ALA A 116 -17.25 -2.43 -27.20
CA ALA A 116 -16.27 -1.79 -26.33
C ALA A 116 -15.95 -0.36 -26.81
N ARG A 117 -15.70 0.57 -25.87
CA ARG A 117 -15.41 1.97 -26.18
C ARG A 117 -14.44 2.59 -25.19
N TRP A 118 -13.49 3.35 -25.72
CA TRP A 118 -12.66 4.26 -24.92
C TRP A 118 -13.49 5.45 -24.46
N MET A 119 -13.59 5.62 -23.15
CA MET A 119 -14.31 6.71 -22.50
C MET A 119 -13.34 7.62 -21.76
N PRO A 120 -13.46 8.94 -21.87
CA PRO A 120 -12.70 9.87 -21.03
C PRO A 120 -12.95 9.59 -19.55
N ILE A 121 -11.89 9.53 -18.75
CA ILE A 121 -11.99 9.29 -17.30
C ILE A 121 -12.87 10.35 -16.63
N SER A 122 -12.85 11.58 -17.14
CA SER A 122 -13.69 12.68 -16.64
C SER A 122 -15.19 12.47 -16.83
N GLU A 123 -15.60 11.66 -17.81
CA GLU A 123 -17.02 11.42 -18.13
C GLU A 123 -17.60 10.23 -17.34
N LEU A 124 -16.77 9.45 -16.64
CA LEU A 124 -17.20 8.21 -16.00
C LEU A 124 -18.29 8.44 -14.94
N HIS A 125 -18.20 9.54 -14.19
CA HIS A 125 -19.19 9.90 -13.18
C HIS A 125 -20.57 10.25 -13.77
N GLU A 126 -20.61 10.65 -15.04
CA GLU A 126 -21.81 11.08 -15.75
C GLU A 126 -22.57 9.90 -16.39
N LEU A 127 -21.99 8.70 -16.41
CA LEU A 127 -22.63 7.51 -16.94
C LEU A 127 -23.80 7.09 -16.03
N GLU A 128 -25.03 7.27 -16.51
CA GLU A 128 -26.26 6.96 -15.77
C GLU A 128 -26.45 5.46 -15.51
N SER A 129 -26.03 4.60 -16.44
CA SER A 129 -26.09 3.14 -16.29
C SER A 129 -24.69 2.53 -16.32
N ARG A 130 -24.14 2.24 -15.14
CA ARG A 130 -22.84 1.56 -14.96
C ARG A 130 -22.89 0.57 -13.81
N GLY A 131 -22.18 -0.54 -13.95
CA GLY A 131 -22.00 -1.52 -12.90
C GLY A 131 -21.05 -1.01 -11.81
N THR A 132 -21.18 -1.56 -10.60
CA THR A 132 -20.34 -1.17 -9.44
C THR A 132 -18.84 -1.46 -9.66
N ILE A 133 -18.50 -2.34 -10.61
CA ILE A 133 -17.11 -2.57 -11.02
C ILE A 133 -16.49 -1.34 -11.70
N VAL A 134 -17.31 -0.51 -12.37
CA VAL A 134 -16.88 0.77 -12.92
C VAL A 134 -16.69 1.80 -11.80
N ASP A 135 -17.56 1.80 -10.77
CA ASP A 135 -17.34 2.64 -9.59
C ASP A 135 -16.03 2.27 -8.89
N MET A 136 -15.74 0.98 -8.73
CA MET A 136 -14.44 0.52 -8.23
C MET A 136 -13.28 1.00 -9.11
N ALA A 137 -13.44 0.96 -10.44
CA ALA A 137 -12.42 1.44 -11.36
C ALA A 137 -12.18 2.95 -11.19
N ILE A 138 -13.25 3.73 -11.06
CA ILE A 138 -13.21 5.16 -10.76
C ILE A 138 -12.46 5.38 -9.44
N ASP A 139 -12.81 4.66 -8.38
CA ASP A 139 -12.14 4.77 -7.09
C ASP A 139 -10.65 4.46 -7.23
N VAL A 140 -10.27 3.40 -7.94
CA VAL A 140 -8.87 3.05 -8.21
C VAL A 140 -8.14 4.15 -8.98
N LEU A 141 -8.77 4.71 -10.02
CA LEU A 141 -8.21 5.76 -10.88
C LEU A 141 -8.06 7.10 -10.14
N LEU A 142 -9.04 7.47 -9.31
CA LEU A 142 -9.03 8.71 -8.53
C LEU A 142 -8.12 8.62 -7.33
N THR A 143 -8.04 7.44 -6.71
CA THR A 143 -7.18 7.24 -5.54
C THR A 143 -5.72 7.05 -5.97
N GLY A 144 -5.41 6.53 -7.16
CA GLY A 144 -4.04 6.25 -7.60
C GLY A 144 -3.51 4.91 -7.06
N GLU A 145 -4.41 3.93 -7.05
CA GLU A 145 -4.34 2.54 -6.57
C GLU A 145 -4.38 2.26 -5.05
N SER A 146 -5.37 1.40 -4.77
CA SER A 146 -5.63 0.37 -3.75
C SER A 146 -5.88 0.74 -2.28
N SER A 147 -7.13 0.56 -1.83
CA SER A 147 -7.46 -0.60 -0.98
C SER A 147 -8.96 -0.81 -0.84
N ALA A 148 -9.35 -2.08 -0.87
CA ALA A 148 -10.61 -2.58 -0.35
C ALA A 148 -10.77 -2.26 1.16
N SER A 149 -12.03 -2.02 1.54
CA SER A 149 -12.63 -2.10 2.90
C SER A 149 -12.24 -1.05 3.94
N GLU A 150 -13.17 -0.12 4.23
CA GLU A 150 -14.05 -0.22 5.41
C GLU A 150 -15.18 0.81 5.35
N ALA A 151 -16.41 0.33 5.51
CA ALA A 151 -17.59 1.15 5.74
C ALA A 151 -17.77 1.39 7.25
N ALA A 152 -17.54 2.63 7.70
CA ALA A 152 -18.28 3.23 8.81
C ALA A 152 -18.00 4.74 8.90
N SER A 153 -19.09 5.50 9.00
CA SER A 153 -19.21 6.91 9.39
C SER A 153 -18.69 7.98 8.43
N ASP A 154 -19.67 8.52 7.72
CA ASP A 154 -19.79 9.88 7.21
C ASP A 154 -19.30 10.94 8.23
N ALA A 155 -18.18 11.59 7.93
CA ALA A 155 -17.96 13.03 8.11
C ALA A 155 -16.55 13.41 7.63
N GLN A 156 -16.50 14.13 6.51
CA GLN A 156 -15.56 15.22 6.27
C GLN A 156 -14.10 14.86 5.98
N GLU A 157 -13.74 14.66 4.71
CA GLU A 157 -12.33 14.81 4.30
C GLU A 157 -12.20 15.27 2.84
N ARG A 158 -12.08 16.59 2.68
CA ARG A 158 -11.25 17.14 1.60
C ARG A 158 -9.82 17.12 2.11
N ASP A 159 -8.91 16.66 1.24
CA ASP A 159 -7.43 16.71 1.31
C ASP A 159 -6.77 15.45 1.92
N HIS A 160 -6.18 14.57 1.08
CA HIS A 160 -5.35 13.44 1.57
C HIS A 160 -3.86 13.66 1.27
N PRO A 161 -3.16 14.55 2.01
CA PRO A 161 -1.71 14.74 1.89
C PRO A 161 -0.88 13.54 2.40
N LEU A 162 -1.51 12.46 2.87
CA LEU A 162 -0.87 11.34 3.57
C LEU A 162 -1.24 9.95 3.03
N LYS A 163 -1.80 9.84 1.81
CA LYS A 163 -2.27 8.56 1.24
C LYS A 163 -1.27 7.40 1.38
N TYR A 164 0.02 7.67 1.20
CA TYR A 164 1.09 6.66 1.24
C TYR A 164 1.85 6.63 2.57
N ALA A 165 1.35 7.31 3.60
CA ALA A 165 2.01 7.43 4.88
C ALA A 165 1.39 6.47 5.90
N VAL A 166 2.24 5.74 6.61
CA VAL A 166 1.86 4.94 7.78
C VAL A 166 2.00 5.82 9.01
N VAL A 167 0.97 5.86 9.86
CA VAL A 167 1.06 6.55 11.16
C VAL A 167 1.85 5.68 12.12
N GLU A 168 3.02 6.17 12.51
CA GLU A 168 3.89 5.58 13.54
C GLU A 168 3.64 6.32 14.87
N ARG A 169 3.45 5.56 15.95
CA ARG A 169 3.33 6.07 17.33
C ARG A 169 4.46 5.51 18.16
N GLU A 170 5.56 6.24 18.18
CA GLU A 170 6.83 5.77 18.70
C GLU A 170 7.11 6.33 20.10
N ARG A 171 7.21 5.42 21.06
CA ARG A 171 7.72 5.70 22.41
C ARG A 171 9.20 5.40 22.48
N ARG A 172 9.95 6.25 23.19
CA ARG A 172 11.41 6.17 23.27
C ARG A 172 11.88 6.15 24.72
N TYR A 173 12.76 5.21 25.02
CA TYR A 173 13.28 5.01 26.37
C TYR A 173 14.79 4.86 26.35
N VAL A 174 15.50 5.65 27.16
CA VAL A 174 16.94 5.47 27.38
C VAL A 174 17.13 4.28 28.31
N LEU A 175 18.01 3.35 27.92
CA LEU A 175 18.27 2.14 28.69
C LEU A 175 19.65 2.18 29.37
N LEU A 176 19.77 1.47 30.50
CA LEU A 176 21.04 1.29 31.20
C LEU A 176 21.93 0.24 30.52
N SER A 177 21.33 -0.83 30.03
CA SER A 177 22.03 -1.95 29.38
C SER A 177 21.19 -2.58 28.29
N LEU A 178 21.85 -3.32 27.39
CA LEU A 178 21.14 -4.20 26.48
C LEU A 178 20.47 -5.33 27.28
N PRO A 179 19.20 -5.65 27.01
CA PRO A 179 18.53 -6.77 27.64
C PRO A 179 19.03 -8.10 27.08
N ASP A 180 18.74 -9.18 27.81
CA ASP A 180 18.84 -10.52 27.26
C ASP A 180 17.83 -10.71 26.09
N GLY A 181 18.06 -11.71 25.24
CA GLY A 181 17.11 -12.02 24.17
C GLY A 181 17.23 -11.17 22.90
N VAL A 182 18.39 -10.54 22.66
CA VAL A 182 18.72 -9.98 21.34
C VAL A 182 18.80 -11.11 20.32
N THR A 183 17.95 -11.03 19.28
CA THR A 183 17.80 -12.07 18.25
C THR A 183 18.43 -11.69 16.92
N SER A 184 18.60 -10.39 16.65
CA SER A 184 19.28 -9.91 15.45
C SER A 184 19.88 -8.54 15.68
N THR A 185 20.91 -8.23 14.88
CA THR A 185 21.61 -6.95 14.89
C THR A 185 21.85 -6.50 13.46
N ARG A 186 21.80 -5.20 13.22
CA ARG A 186 22.10 -4.59 11.92
C ARG A 186 22.72 -3.21 12.12
N ASP A 187 23.63 -2.83 11.24
CA ASP A 187 24.24 -1.51 11.25
C ASP A 187 23.44 -0.57 10.35
N ILE A 188 23.16 0.64 10.85
CA ILE A 188 22.28 1.61 10.20
C ILE A 188 22.99 2.96 10.10
N ILE A 189 22.92 3.56 8.92
CA ILE A 189 23.36 4.91 8.66
C ILE A 189 22.15 5.72 8.19
N ASP A 190 21.73 6.67 9.02
CA ASP A 190 20.66 7.61 8.73
C ASP A 190 21.24 8.95 8.29
N ARG A 191 20.72 9.53 7.22
CA ARG A 191 21.05 10.87 6.73
C ARG A 191 19.80 11.72 6.67
N TYR A 192 19.72 12.71 7.54
CA TYR A 192 18.59 13.66 7.61
C TYR A 192 18.89 14.86 6.72
N VAL A 193 18.17 14.99 5.61
CA VAL A 193 18.42 16.00 4.57
C VAL A 193 18.07 17.39 5.11
N ILE A 194 19.06 18.27 5.12
CA ILE A 194 18.97 19.59 5.76
C ILE A 194 17.86 20.43 5.12
N GLY A 195 17.03 21.05 5.96
CA GLY A 195 15.94 21.94 5.53
C GLY A 195 14.72 21.21 4.98
N THR A 196 14.67 19.88 5.09
CA THR A 196 13.55 19.06 4.61
C THR A 196 13.04 18.11 5.69
N ARG A 197 12.01 17.34 5.34
CA ARG A 197 11.47 16.25 6.17
C ARG A 197 11.96 14.87 5.69
N LEU A 198 12.95 14.85 4.80
CA LEU A 198 13.45 13.63 4.17
C LEU A 198 14.61 13.06 4.97
N SER A 199 14.64 11.74 5.08
CA SER A 199 15.81 11.00 5.55
C SER A 199 16.13 9.83 4.64
N LEU A 200 17.42 9.63 4.36
CA LEU A 200 17.92 8.45 3.68
C LEU A 200 18.45 7.48 4.73
N ARG A 201 18.19 6.18 4.57
CA ARG A 201 18.73 5.14 5.44
C ARG A 201 19.41 4.07 4.61
N GLU A 202 20.64 3.76 4.99
CA GLU A 202 21.38 2.58 4.57
C GLU A 202 21.40 1.58 5.71
N VAL A 203 21.00 0.34 5.43
CA VAL A 203 20.98 -0.76 6.40
C VAL A 203 21.91 -1.84 5.92
N HIS A 204 22.82 -2.27 6.79
CA HIS A 204 23.72 -3.40 6.58
C HIS A 204 23.26 -4.56 7.46
N ASP A 205 22.71 -5.59 6.84
CA ASP A 205 22.32 -6.81 7.53
C ASP A 205 23.52 -7.78 7.66
N ALA A 206 23.43 -8.72 8.60
CA ALA A 206 24.54 -9.62 8.95
C ALA A 206 24.97 -10.57 7.82
N ASP A 207 24.12 -10.79 6.83
CA ASP A 207 24.41 -11.60 5.64
C ASP A 207 25.14 -10.81 4.53
N GLY A 208 25.44 -9.53 4.77
CA GLY A 208 26.10 -8.62 3.82
C GLY A 208 25.13 -7.91 2.88
N THR A 209 23.82 -8.13 3.01
CA THR A 209 22.81 -7.38 2.25
C THR A 209 22.82 -5.92 2.67
N VAL A 210 22.82 -5.02 1.68
CA VAL A 210 22.68 -3.58 1.88
C VAL A 210 21.34 -3.13 1.33
N THR A 211 20.55 -2.45 2.16
CA THR A 211 19.25 -1.90 1.77
C THR A 211 19.25 -0.39 1.89
N HIS A 212 18.84 0.29 0.81
CA HIS A 212 18.66 1.74 0.77
C HIS A 212 17.19 2.13 0.78
N LYS A 213 16.86 3.18 1.52
CA LYS A 213 15.51 3.72 1.56
C LYS A 213 15.50 5.23 1.75
N LEU A 214 14.48 5.87 1.19
CA LEU A 214 14.07 7.23 1.45
C LEU A 214 12.84 7.21 2.35
N SER A 215 12.81 8.06 3.37
CA SER A 215 11.67 8.29 4.23
C SER A 215 11.26 9.75 4.21
N HIS A 216 9.97 10.02 4.26
CA HIS A 216 9.39 11.33 4.52
C HIS A 216 8.55 11.26 5.79
N LYS A 217 8.92 12.03 6.83
CA LYS A 217 8.22 12.01 8.12
C LYS A 217 7.53 13.33 8.42
N ILE A 218 6.22 13.29 8.64
CA ILE A 218 5.36 14.45 8.93
C ILE A 218 4.81 14.31 10.35
N ARG A 219 4.97 15.35 11.18
CA ARG A 219 4.36 15.40 12.52
C ARG A 219 2.85 15.53 12.40
N LEU A 220 2.10 14.72 13.16
CA LEU A 220 0.64 14.81 13.22
C LEU A 220 0.14 15.60 14.45
N GLY A 221 1.01 15.77 15.45
CA GLY A 221 0.75 16.54 16.65
C GLY A 221 1.90 17.48 17.02
N PRO A 222 1.80 18.15 18.18
CA PRO A 222 2.84 19.07 18.66
C PRO A 222 4.10 18.34 19.15
N GLY A 223 4.00 17.03 19.41
CA GLY A 223 5.09 16.23 19.97
C GLY A 223 5.77 15.30 18.95
N PRO A 224 6.95 14.77 19.29
CA PRO A 224 7.73 13.93 18.39
C PRO A 224 7.34 12.45 18.32
N HIS A 225 6.31 12.05 19.06
CA HIS A 225 5.92 10.65 19.21
C HIS A 225 4.96 10.16 18.12
N GLU A 226 4.22 11.05 17.45
CA GLU A 226 3.24 10.67 16.42
C GLU A 226 3.61 11.29 15.07
N VAL A 227 3.91 10.43 14.08
CA VAL A 227 4.32 10.85 12.73
C VAL A 227 3.64 10.03 11.66
N ALA A 228 3.30 10.67 10.54
CA ALA A 228 3.01 9.99 9.29
C ALA A 228 4.30 9.79 8.51
N CYS A 229 4.63 8.55 8.17
CA CYS A 229 5.88 8.12 7.57
C CYS A 229 5.62 7.44 6.22
N THR A 230 6.18 8.00 5.15
CA THR A 230 6.20 7.34 3.83
C THR A 230 7.60 6.84 3.54
N ASN A 231 7.74 5.57 3.16
CA ASN A 231 9.01 4.93 2.85
C ASN A 231 9.05 4.45 1.39
N LEU A 232 10.20 4.62 0.75
CA LEU A 232 10.50 4.12 -0.60
C LEU A 232 11.84 3.39 -0.57
N TYR A 233 11.90 2.16 -1.08
CA TYR A 233 13.16 1.48 -1.31
C TYR A 233 13.82 2.05 -2.56
N LEU A 234 15.14 2.21 -2.50
CA LEU A 234 15.91 2.84 -3.56
C LEU A 234 16.82 1.81 -4.23
N ASN A 235 16.96 1.91 -5.55
CA ASN A 235 18.07 1.28 -6.25
C ASN A 235 19.35 2.13 -6.14
N ASP A 236 20.48 1.58 -6.62
CA ASP A 236 21.79 2.24 -6.53
C ASP A 236 21.83 3.63 -7.19
N GLN A 237 21.12 3.84 -8.31
CA GLN A 237 21.13 5.12 -9.02
C GLN A 237 20.39 6.19 -8.24
N GLU A 238 19.21 5.85 -7.72
CA GLU A 238 18.40 6.73 -6.87
C GLU A 238 19.13 7.05 -5.56
N TRP A 239 19.75 6.05 -4.94
CA TRP A 239 20.57 6.25 -3.75
C TRP A 239 21.72 7.22 -4.01
N ASN A 240 22.52 6.99 -5.05
CA ASN A 240 23.68 7.83 -5.33
C ASN A 240 23.29 9.29 -5.60
N LEU A 241 22.18 9.51 -6.32
CA LEU A 241 21.65 10.85 -6.55
C LEU A 241 21.24 11.53 -5.24
N LEU A 242 20.40 10.87 -4.44
CA LEU A 242 19.84 11.47 -3.23
C LEU A 242 20.88 11.61 -2.11
N ASN A 243 21.84 10.68 -2.03
CA ASN A 243 22.92 10.70 -1.04
C ASN A 243 23.86 11.91 -1.21
N SER A 244 23.90 12.53 -2.40
CA SER A 244 24.63 13.76 -2.66
C SER A 244 24.08 15.00 -1.92
N LEU A 245 22.83 14.92 -1.45
CA LEU A 245 22.17 16.02 -0.75
C LEU A 245 22.83 16.29 0.62
N PRO A 246 22.87 17.57 1.05
CA PRO A 246 23.45 17.94 2.34
C PRO A 246 22.60 17.37 3.47
N ALA A 247 23.25 16.69 4.41
CA ALA A 247 22.56 15.96 5.48
C ALA A 247 23.35 15.93 6.79
N HIS A 248 22.62 15.79 7.90
CA HIS A 248 23.17 15.35 9.18
C HIS A 248 23.16 13.82 9.23
N THR A 249 24.30 13.21 9.53
CA THR A 249 24.45 11.74 9.53
C THR A 249 24.44 11.19 10.95
N LEU A 250 23.58 10.22 11.23
CA LEU A 250 23.56 9.42 12.46
C LEU A 250 23.93 7.98 12.13
N ARG A 251 24.88 7.43 12.89
CA ARG A 251 25.28 6.02 12.80
C ARG A 251 24.83 5.29 14.06
N LYS A 252 24.26 4.12 13.89
CA LYS A 252 23.75 3.31 15.00
C LYS A 252 23.76 1.82 14.66
N ARG A 253 23.81 0.99 15.69
CA ARG A 253 23.55 -0.44 15.60
C ARG A 253 22.18 -0.73 16.19
N ARG A 254 21.27 -1.29 15.41
CA ARG A 254 19.94 -1.68 15.87
C ARG A 254 19.95 -3.14 16.31
N HIS A 255 19.63 -3.36 17.58
CA HIS A 255 19.40 -4.66 18.19
C HIS A 255 17.89 -4.93 18.24
N ILE A 256 17.47 -6.13 17.85
CA ILE A 256 16.06 -6.55 17.97
C ILE A 256 15.97 -7.57 19.10
N ALA A 257 15.38 -7.17 20.22
CA ALA A 257 15.13 -8.04 21.36
C ALA A 257 13.72 -8.62 21.30
N ARG A 258 13.57 -9.91 21.63
CA ARG A 258 12.28 -10.59 21.69
C ARG A 258 12.14 -11.37 22.98
N GLN A 259 11.17 -10.98 23.80
CA GLN A 259 10.87 -11.65 25.07
C GLN A 259 9.40 -11.49 25.43
N GLY A 260 8.78 -12.57 25.92
CA GLY A 260 7.38 -12.56 26.36
C GLY A 260 6.36 -12.24 25.26
N GLY A 261 6.70 -12.49 23.99
CA GLY A 261 5.85 -12.14 22.84
C GLY A 261 6.01 -10.68 22.34
N THR A 262 6.75 -9.85 23.07
CA THR A 262 7.04 -8.47 22.69
C THR A 262 8.34 -8.39 21.89
N THR A 263 8.35 -7.58 20.82
CA THR A 263 9.55 -7.26 20.05
C THR A 263 9.88 -5.78 20.25
N VAL A 264 11.13 -5.47 20.61
CA VAL A 264 11.61 -4.09 20.83
C VAL A 264 12.85 -3.85 19.98
N ALA A 265 12.87 -2.71 19.29
CA ALA A 265 14.08 -2.23 18.61
C ALA A 265 14.88 -1.37 19.57
N ILE A 266 16.18 -1.63 19.68
CA ILE A 266 17.08 -0.90 20.57
C ILE A 266 18.24 -0.38 19.74
N ASP A 267 18.34 0.93 19.63
CA ASP A 267 19.43 1.61 18.93
C ASP A 267 20.58 1.89 19.89
N GLN A 268 21.74 1.35 19.55
CA GLN A 268 23.01 1.69 20.16
C GLN A 268 23.72 2.73 19.30
N HIS A 269 23.95 3.91 19.87
CA HIS A 269 24.64 5.01 19.21
C HIS A 269 26.16 4.94 19.44
N GLU A 270 26.92 5.74 18.67
CA GLU A 270 28.39 5.76 18.75
C GLU A 270 28.94 6.21 20.11
N ASP A 271 28.18 7.01 20.87
CA ASP A 271 28.51 7.42 22.23
C ASP A 271 28.20 6.34 23.29
N GLY A 272 27.70 5.18 22.86
CA GLY A 272 27.32 4.06 23.71
C GLY A 272 25.91 4.15 24.29
N SER A 273 25.17 5.24 24.07
CA SER A 273 23.79 5.36 24.54
C SER A 273 22.87 4.34 23.86
N LEU A 274 21.96 3.79 24.65
CA LEU A 274 20.96 2.81 24.23
C LEU A 274 19.58 3.44 24.30
N VAL A 275 18.85 3.40 23.19
CA VAL A 275 17.48 3.92 23.10
C VAL A 275 16.58 2.82 22.57
N ALA A 276 15.62 2.38 23.38
CA ALA A 276 14.52 1.55 22.91
C ALA A 276 13.51 2.40 22.15
N GLU A 277 13.11 1.92 20.98
CA GLU A 277 12.01 2.43 20.18
C GLU A 277 10.91 1.36 20.17
N ILE A 278 9.72 1.74 20.65
CA ILE A 278 8.52 0.89 20.68
C ILE A 278 7.45 1.61 19.86
N ASP A 279 7.01 0.98 18.76
CA ASP A 279 5.90 1.46 17.96
C ASP A 279 4.61 0.73 18.39
N ASP A 280 3.69 1.47 19.01
CA ASP A 280 2.39 0.94 19.41
C ASP A 280 1.39 0.86 18.24
N GLY A 281 1.77 1.42 17.08
CA GLY A 281 0.91 1.48 15.89
C GLY A 281 -0.43 2.16 16.17
N GLY A 282 -1.53 1.46 15.87
CA GLY A 282 -2.90 1.91 16.12
C GLY A 282 -3.50 1.47 17.45
N GLN A 283 -2.76 0.75 18.30
CA GLN A 283 -3.29 0.17 19.53
C GLN A 283 -3.07 1.08 20.74
N THR A 284 -3.81 0.81 21.82
CA THR A 284 -3.55 1.43 23.12
C THR A 284 -2.12 1.07 23.56
N PRO A 285 -1.29 2.05 23.96
CA PRO A 285 0.07 1.79 24.40
C PRO A 285 0.11 0.73 25.50
N ALA A 286 0.86 -0.34 25.27
CA ALA A 286 1.10 -1.34 26.29
C ALA A 286 2.09 -0.82 27.34
N ASP A 287 2.05 -1.40 28.55
CA ASP A 287 3.07 -1.13 29.56
C ASP A 287 4.47 -1.41 29.02
N ILE A 288 5.45 -0.64 29.50
CA ILE A 288 6.85 -0.85 29.15
C ILE A 288 7.24 -2.25 29.62
N PRO A 289 7.87 -3.08 28.77
CA PRO A 289 8.31 -4.40 29.18
C PRO A 289 9.25 -4.35 30.38
N ASP A 290 8.95 -5.14 31.41
CA ASP A 290 9.68 -5.18 32.70
C ASP A 290 11.14 -5.63 32.57
N TRP A 291 11.47 -6.34 31.49
CA TRP A 291 12.82 -6.76 31.15
C TRP A 291 13.68 -5.67 30.50
N LEU A 292 13.13 -4.47 30.23
CA LEU A 292 13.92 -3.31 29.81
C LEU A 292 14.41 -2.52 31.03
N ASP A 293 15.73 -2.47 31.22
CA ASP A 293 16.36 -1.65 32.25
C ASP A 293 16.31 -0.15 31.88
N THR A 294 15.15 0.44 32.10
CA THR A 294 14.78 1.78 31.62
C THR A 294 15.26 2.85 32.60
N LEU A 295 16.11 3.77 32.11
CA LEU A 295 16.59 4.93 32.87
C LEU A 295 15.65 6.12 32.76
N GLN A 296 15.12 6.38 31.56
CA GLN A 296 14.35 7.58 31.29
C GLN A 296 13.37 7.38 30.13
N ASP A 297 12.13 7.88 30.29
CA ASP A 297 11.21 8.10 29.19
C ASP A 297 11.56 9.42 28.48
N VAL A 298 11.92 9.31 27.21
CA VAL A 298 12.30 10.43 26.33
C VAL A 298 11.37 10.56 25.13
N THR A 299 10.19 9.95 25.20
CA THR A 299 9.20 9.89 24.11
C THR A 299 8.84 11.27 23.55
N ASN A 300 8.76 12.28 24.42
CA ASN A 300 8.37 13.64 24.06
C ASN A 300 9.56 14.61 23.89
N ASP A 301 10.80 14.12 23.98
CA ASP A 301 11.99 14.95 23.85
C ASP A 301 12.52 14.93 22.40
N GLU A 302 12.48 16.08 21.73
CA GLU A 302 12.93 16.23 20.34
C GLU A 302 14.42 15.87 20.18
N ALA A 303 15.25 16.09 21.21
CA ALA A 303 16.68 15.80 21.19
C ALA A 303 16.99 14.29 21.06
N TRP A 304 16.03 13.44 21.41
CA TRP A 304 16.13 11.98 21.33
C TRP A 304 15.45 11.38 20.09
N THR A 305 14.93 12.23 19.21
CA THR A 305 14.53 11.77 17.87
C THR A 305 15.76 11.49 17.03
N GLY A 306 15.64 10.62 16.01
CA GLY A 306 16.78 10.36 15.13
C GLY A 306 17.34 11.63 14.46
N ALA A 307 16.49 12.59 14.09
CA ALA A 307 16.92 13.89 13.57
C ALA A 307 17.61 14.76 14.62
N GLY A 308 17.07 14.80 15.85
CA GLY A 308 17.68 15.52 16.98
C GLY A 308 19.06 14.96 17.35
N LEU A 309 19.19 13.64 17.38
CA LEU A 309 20.45 12.93 17.61
C LEU A 309 21.45 13.20 16.47
N ALA A 310 21.00 13.16 15.21
CA ALA A 310 21.86 13.49 14.08
C ALA A 310 22.36 14.95 14.12
N LEU A 311 21.53 15.89 14.56
CA LEU A 311 21.91 17.29 14.69
C LEU A 311 22.90 17.51 15.85
N ALA A 312 22.65 16.88 16.99
CA ALA A 312 23.44 17.07 18.20
C ALA A 312 24.76 16.28 18.21
N ARG A 313 24.77 15.09 17.59
CA ARG A 313 25.85 14.10 17.72
C ARG A 313 26.39 13.62 16.37
N GLY A 314 25.67 13.91 15.29
CA GLY A 314 26.04 13.49 13.95
C GLY A 314 27.07 14.39 13.27
N THR A 315 27.57 13.93 12.13
CA THR A 315 28.45 14.73 11.26
C THR A 315 27.63 15.41 10.18
N ALA A 316 27.86 16.71 9.97
CA ALA A 316 27.30 17.43 8.84
C ALA A 316 28.15 17.17 7.60
N GLN A 317 27.54 16.71 6.51
CA GLN A 317 28.22 16.57 5.23
C GLN A 317 27.64 17.59 4.23
N PRO A 318 28.45 18.51 3.69
CA PRO A 318 27.99 19.45 2.67
C PRO A 318 27.68 18.72 1.37
N ALA A 319 26.85 19.34 0.52
CA ALA A 319 26.50 18.80 -0.79
C ALA A 319 27.77 18.50 -1.61
N ALA A 320 27.81 17.35 -2.27
CA ALA A 320 28.85 17.06 -3.26
C ALA A 320 28.66 18.06 -4.43
N ARG A 321 29.69 18.85 -4.73
CA ARG A 321 29.69 19.79 -5.87
C ARG A 321 29.85 19.07 -7.19
#